data_AF-A0A4Q3UUL6-F1
#
_entry.id   AF-A0A4Q3UUL6-F1
#
_cell.length_a   1.000
_cell.length_b   1.000
_cell.length_c   1.000
_cell.angle_alpha   90.00
_cell.angle_beta   90.00
_cell.angle_gamma   90.00
#
_symmetry.space_group_name_H-M   'P 1'
#
loop_
_entity.id
_entity.type
_entity.pdbx_description
1 polymer ?
#
loop_
_entity_poly.entity_id
_entity_poly.type
_entity_poly.pdbx_seq_one_letter_code
_entity_poly.pdbx_strand_id
1 'polypeptide(L)' 'MKKNGLEWSVFGISLAIVGSVIGFVIRDCAVDRGLPPILRVRLDEPEQAGDAWRVPFTVTN' A
#
# COMPACT_ATOMS: atom_id res chain seq x y z
N MET A 1 0.10 15.57 -48.47
CA MET A 1 -0.06 15.50 -47.00
C MET A 1 -0.28 14.04 -46.59
N LYS A 2 0.78 13.28 -46.31
CA LYS A 2 0.67 11.91 -45.79
C LYS A 2 2.04 11.50 -45.28
N LYS A 3 2.37 11.88 -44.03
CA LYS A 3 3.60 11.39 -43.37
C LYS A 3 3.52 11.26 -41.84
N ASN A 4 2.37 11.53 -41.21
CA ASN A 4 2.33 11.70 -39.75
C ASN A 4 1.46 10.63 -39.06
N GLY A 5 0.78 9.75 -39.82
CA GLY A 5 -0.19 8.81 -39.23
C GLY A 5 0.43 7.77 -38.31
N LEU A 6 1.61 7.25 -38.68
CA LEU A 6 2.33 6.29 -37.85
C LEU A 6 2.89 6.96 -36.59
N GLU A 7 3.47 8.15 -36.73
CA GLU A 7 4.00 8.94 -35.61
C GLU A 7 2.90 9.26 -34.59
N TRP A 8 1.73 9.70 -35.05
CA TRP A 8 0.58 9.95 -34.19
C TRP A 8 0.07 8.68 -33.49
N SER A 9 0.12 7.53 -34.16
CA SER A 9 -0.28 6.25 -33.56
C SER A 9 0.70 5.83 -32.46
N VAL A 10 2.00 5.91 -32.73
CA VAL A 10 3.06 5.59 -31.75
C VAL A 10 2.99 6.55 -30.57
N PHE A 11 2.79 7.84 -30.83
CA PHE A 11 2.61 8.85 -29.79
C PHE A 11 1.39 8.56 -28.92
N GLY A 12 0.23 8.28 -29.54
CA GLY A 12 -1.01 7.96 -28.83
C GLY A 12 -0.89 6.73 -27.95
N ILE A 13 -0.29 5.64 -28.47
CA ILE A 13 -0.08 4.41 -27.70
C ILE A 13 0.89 4.65 -26.54
N SER A 14 2.00 5.35 -26.79
CA SER A 14 2.98 5.68 -25.76
C SER A 14 2.35 6.51 -24.64
N LEU A 15 1.57 7.53 -25.01
CA LEU A 15 0.86 8.38 -24.06
C LEU A 15 -0.17 7.60 -23.23
N ALA A 16 -0.91 6.67 -23.85
CA ALA A 16 -1.86 5.82 -23.16
C ALA A 16 -1.18 4.90 -22.14
N ILE A 17 -0.04 4.30 -22.51
CA ILE A 17 0.75 3.44 -21.60
C ILE A 17 1.26 4.26 -20.41
N VAL A 18 1.89 5.42 -20.67
CA VAL A 18 2.40 6.30 -19.62
C VAL A 18 1.28 6.76 -18.69
N GLY A 19 0.15 7.20 -19.26
CA GLY A 19 -1.03 7.61 -18.50
C GLY A 19 -1.61 6.48 -17.65
N SER A 20 -1.62 5.24 -18.17
CA SER A 20 -2.08 4.07 -17.43
C SER A 20 -1.18 3.76 -16.23
N VAL A 21 0.15 3.82 -16.39
CA VAL A 21 1.09 3.60 -15.28
C VAL A 21 0.96 4.69 -14.23
N ILE A 22 0.87 5.97 -14.64
CA ILE A 22 0.68 7.08 -13.71
C ILE A 22 -0.64 6.93 -12.94
N GLY A 23 -1.74 6.64 -13.64
CA GLY A 23 -3.04 6.42 -13.03
C GLY A 23 -3.04 5.24 -12.06
N PHE A 24 -2.35 4.16 -12.41
CA PHE A 24 -2.15 3.02 -11.53
C PHE A 24 -1.40 3.41 -10.26
N VAL A 25 -0.26 4.11 -10.37
CA VAL A 25 0.54 4.54 -9.21
C VAL A 25 -0.22 5.52 -8.32
N ILE A 26 -0.97 6.47 -8.90
CA ILE A 26 -1.80 7.39 -8.12
C ILE A 26 -2.89 6.63 -7.37
N ARG A 27 -3.58 5.69 -8.05
CA ARG A 27 -4.59 4.84 -7.42
C ARG A 27 -3.99 4.02 -6.29
N ASP A 28 -2.84 3.41 -6.53
CA ASP A 28 -2.10 2.61 -5.56
C ASP A 28 -1.76 3.45 -4.33
N CYS A 29 -1.12 4.61 -4.49
CA CYS A 29 -0.84 5.54 -3.39
C CYS A 29 -2.11 6.02 -2.63
N ALA A 30 -3.24 6.17 -3.33
CA ALA A 30 -4.47 6.68 -2.72
C ALA A 30 -5.24 5.59 -1.94
N VAL A 31 -5.24 4.36 -2.45
CA VAL A 31 -5.99 3.22 -1.89
C VAL A 31 -5.12 2.45 -0.89
N ASP A 32 -3.87 2.22 -1.26
CA ASP A 32 -2.90 1.46 -0.51
C ASP A 32 -1.87 2.43 0.07
N ARG A 33 -1.98 2.72 1.37
CA ARG A 33 -0.95 3.54 2.03
C ARG A 33 0.39 2.79 2.18
N GLY A 34 0.50 1.54 1.70
CA GLY A 34 1.65 0.66 1.93
C GLY A 34 1.99 0.50 3.41
N LEU A 35 1.09 0.93 4.29
CA LEU A 35 1.29 0.89 5.72
C LEU A 35 0.98 -0.54 6.12
N PRO A 36 1.91 -1.23 6.79
CA PRO A 36 1.57 -2.49 7.42
C PRO A 36 0.33 -2.25 8.30
N PRO A 37 -0.56 -3.25 8.44
CA PRO A 37 -1.72 -3.12 9.31
C PRO A 37 -1.26 -2.59 10.67
N ILE A 38 -2.01 -1.63 11.22
CA ILE A 38 -1.62 -0.95 12.45
C ILE A 38 -1.73 -1.96 13.58
N LEU A 39 -0.63 -2.66 13.87
CA LEU A 39 -0.55 -3.57 15.00
C LEU A 39 -0.62 -2.75 16.28
N ARG A 40 -1.72 -2.90 17.01
CA ARG A 40 -1.86 -2.33 18.34
C ARG A 40 -1.52 -3.41 19.35
N VAL A 41 -0.45 -3.18 20.09
CA VAL A 41 -0.06 -4.02 21.22
C VAL A 41 -0.50 -3.32 22.49
N ARG A 42 -1.36 -3.98 23.26
CA ARG A 42 -1.76 -3.54 24.60
C ARG A 42 -1.13 -4.47 25.62
N LEU A 43 -0.34 -3.89 26.52
CA LEU A 43 0.13 -4.57 27.72
C LEU A 43 -0.98 -4.48 28.76
N ASP A 44 -1.31 -5.62 29.36
CA ASP A 44 -2.25 -5.70 30.46
C ASP A 44 -1.51 -5.68 31.80
N GLU A 45 -2.27 -5.62 32.88
CA GLU A 45 -1.71 -5.51 34.22
C GLU A 45 -0.94 -6.79 34.59
N PRO A 46 0.27 -6.68 35.19
CA PRO A 46 1.02 -7.84 35.60
C PRO A 46 0.23 -8.68 36.62
N GLU A 47 0.13 -9.99 36.36
CA GLU A 47 -0.52 -10.93 37.25
C GLU A 47 0.51 -11.88 37.87
N GLN A 48 0.31 -12.22 39.14
CA GLN A 48 1.16 -13.20 39.82
C GLN A 48 0.68 -14.61 39.48
N ALA A 49 1.58 -15.45 38.98
CA ALA A 49 1.30 -16.83 38.58
C ALA A 49 2.28 -17.79 39.28
N GLY A 50 1.88 -18.24 40.48
CA GLY A 50 2.76 -19.01 41.37
C GLY A 50 3.89 -18.12 41.89
N ASP A 51 5.14 -18.61 41.75
CA ASP A 51 6.34 -17.89 42.20
C ASP A 51 6.90 -16.90 41.14
N ALA A 52 6.16 -16.67 40.05
CA ALA A 52 6.57 -15.80 38.95
C ALA A 52 5.52 -14.74 38.61
N TRP A 53 5.94 -13.70 37.90
CA TRP A 53 5.06 -12.67 37.34
C TRP A 53 4.84 -12.91 35.85
N ARG A 54 3.61 -12.71 35.40
CA ARG A 54 3.23 -12.71 33.98
C ARG A 54 2.77 -11.31 33.61
N VAL A 55 3.12 -10.86 32.41
CA VAL A 55 2.60 -9.62 31.83
C VAL A 55 1.85 -10.01 30.57
N PRO A 56 0.52 -10.15 30.62
CA PRO A 56 -0.26 -10.48 29.44
C PRO A 56 -0.19 -9.34 28.43
N PHE A 57 -0.29 -9.69 27.14
CA PHE A 57 -0.43 -8.71 26.09
C PHE A 57 -1.41 -9.19 25.03
N THR A 58 -2.18 -8.25 24.49
CA THR A 58 -3.10 -8.48 23.39
C THR A 58 -2.59 -7.78 22.15
N VAL A 59 -2.59 -8.49 21.01
CA VAL A 59 -2.24 -7.94 19.70
C VAL A 59 -3.51 -7.87 18.84
N THR A 60 -3.83 -6.68 18.35
CA THR A 60 -4.92 -6.48 17.38
C THR A 60 -4.39 -5.94 16.05
N ASN A 61 -5.02 -6.36 14.95
CA ASN A 61 -4.75 -5.95 13.57
C ASN A 61 -5.82 -4.97 13.10
#